data_AF-A0A9N8YTR8-F1
#
_entry.id   AF-A0A9N8YTR8-F1
#
_cell.length_a   1.000
_cell.length_b   1.000
_cell.length_c   1.000
_cell.angle_alpha   90.00
_cell.angle_beta   90.00
_cell.angle_gamma   90.00
#
_symmetry.space_group_name_H-M   'P 1'
#
loop_
_entity.id
_entity.type
_entity.pdbx_description
1 polymer ?
#
loop_
_entity_poly.entity_id
_entity_poly.type
_entity_poly.pdbx_seq_one_letter_code
_entity_poly.pdbx_strand_id
1 'polypeptide(L)'
;MHSKRLTYFGLLGRFADAEFASEALFAALNLIGLYHDSILVRAAESLEPSKKPIPSAHNKYTRYWINLSKTYQRASFALTFLQYTDVLMEMGVQKKWGKQAKWRLITTIEFIKVICRIILFYMTQERTVVNPTIPRREIDPSIFNQEENSTTGNQTWIGQNTRCERDNLSSVINNNTTFNNNIINDYLMSKVLYSEDIRKPSELVHRLHGIGKFAELLYIIRPLIYVFALQKYGNRSWKPWVLSIFIELLAKVFFDHFYKKKVPGGYRWISTLEKEEHKRRIRLFLFYILRGPFYEKFTRPKINNFCQSVSNKPILSLFGGILRDYQPLWENIYFYSASS
;
A
#
# COMPACT_ATOMS: atom_id res chain seq x y z
N MET A 1 -30.87 39.26 6.64
CA MET A 1 -30.14 38.14 5.98
C MET A 1 -28.87 37.71 6.75
N HIS A 2 -28.87 37.70 8.09
CA HIS A 2 -27.65 37.45 8.92
C HIS A 2 -27.68 36.19 9.79
N SER A 3 -28.77 35.43 9.82
CA SER A 3 -28.88 34.24 10.70
C SER A 3 -28.22 32.96 10.13
N LYS A 4 -28.00 32.85 8.80
CA LYS A 4 -27.47 31.62 8.17
C LYS A 4 -25.94 31.45 8.23
N ARG A 5 -25.17 32.45 8.66
CA ARG A 5 -23.69 32.37 8.73
C ARG A 5 -23.16 31.79 10.05
N LEU A 6 -23.93 31.88 11.13
CA LEU A 6 -23.53 31.39 12.45
C LEU A 6 -23.68 29.87 12.58
N THR A 7 -24.68 29.27 11.91
CA THR A 7 -24.88 27.82 11.92
C THR A 7 -23.74 27.08 11.22
N TYR A 8 -23.17 27.65 10.15
CA TYR A 8 -22.00 27.07 9.47
C TYR A 8 -20.76 27.04 10.37
N PHE A 9 -20.53 28.07 11.18
CA PHE A 9 -19.36 28.13 12.06
C PHE A 9 -19.50 27.19 13.28
N GLY A 10 -20.71 27.04 13.83
CA GLY A 10 -20.98 26.11 14.93
C GLY A 10 -20.99 24.63 14.51
N LEU A 11 -21.41 24.32 13.29
CA LEU A 11 -21.34 22.97 12.72
C LEU A 11 -19.88 22.57 12.41
N LEU A 12 -19.07 23.47 11.86
CA LEU A 12 -17.66 23.18 11.54
C LEU A 12 -16.82 22.77 12.76
N GLY A 13 -17.07 23.35 13.94
CA GLY A 13 -16.37 22.96 15.17
C GLY A 13 -16.71 21.55 15.64
N ARG A 14 -17.97 21.13 15.52
CA ARG A 14 -18.42 19.77 15.86
C ARG A 14 -17.93 18.73 14.85
N PHE A 15 -17.82 19.11 13.58
CA PHE A 15 -17.33 18.21 12.53
C PHE A 15 -15.81 18.02 12.58
N ALA A 16 -15.03 19.04 12.94
CA ALA A 16 -13.57 18.88 13.12
C ALA A 16 -13.22 17.86 14.22
N ASP A 17 -14.03 17.80 15.28
CA ASP A 17 -13.87 16.80 16.34
C ASP A 17 -14.31 15.39 15.89
N ALA A 18 -15.37 15.32 15.06
CA ALA A 18 -15.81 14.06 14.46
C ALA A 18 -14.79 13.51 13.45
N GLU A 19 -14.16 14.37 12.64
CA GLU A 19 -13.08 14.01 11.71
C GLU A 19 -11.87 13.48 12.45
N PHE A 20 -11.42 14.18 13.50
CA PHE A 20 -10.32 13.70 14.34
C PHE A 20 -10.65 12.35 14.99
N ALA A 21 -11.88 12.18 15.47
CA ALA A 21 -12.34 10.91 16.05
C ALA A 21 -12.41 9.79 15.00
N SER A 22 -12.87 10.06 13.78
CA SER A 22 -12.91 9.05 12.71
C SER A 22 -11.51 8.63 12.28
N GLU A 23 -10.55 9.56 12.22
CA GLU A 23 -9.14 9.20 12.00
C GLU A 23 -8.57 8.36 13.14
N ALA A 24 -8.92 8.69 14.38
CA ALA A 24 -8.48 7.92 15.54
C ALA A 24 -9.01 6.49 15.50
N LEU A 25 -10.28 6.32 15.15
CA LEU A 25 -10.87 5.00 14.93
C LEU A 25 -10.20 4.27 13.76
N PHE A 26 -9.97 4.94 12.63
CA PHE A 26 -9.29 4.34 11.48
C PHE A 26 -7.87 3.88 11.83
N ALA A 27 -7.08 4.72 12.48
CA ALA A 27 -5.73 4.37 12.95
C ALA A 27 -5.77 3.20 13.94
N ALA A 28 -6.68 3.25 14.93
CA ALA A 28 -6.84 2.17 15.91
C ALA A 28 -7.22 0.84 15.26
N LEU A 29 -8.18 0.84 14.33
CA LEU A 29 -8.61 -0.35 13.59
C LEU A 29 -7.46 -0.96 12.78
N ASN A 30 -6.66 -0.14 12.10
CA ASN A 30 -5.50 -0.63 11.35
C ASN A 30 -4.41 -1.21 12.27
N LEU A 31 -4.17 -0.60 13.43
CA LEU A 31 -3.23 -1.12 14.43
C LEU A 31 -3.71 -2.44 15.05
N ILE A 32 -5.00 -2.53 15.37
CA ILE A 32 -5.64 -3.78 15.82
C ILE A 32 -5.56 -4.84 14.71
N GLY A 33 -5.78 -4.45 13.46
CA GLY A 33 -5.59 -5.31 12.29
C GLY A 33 -4.19 -5.91 12.21
N LEU A 34 -3.14 -5.10 12.38
CA LEU A 34 -1.76 -5.60 12.42
C LEU A 34 -1.52 -6.62 13.54
N TYR A 35 -2.13 -6.40 14.71
CA TYR A 35 -2.03 -7.34 15.82
C TYR A 35 -2.77 -8.65 15.51
N HIS A 36 -3.99 -8.59 14.97
CA HIS A 36 -4.73 -9.78 14.56
C HIS A 36 -4.01 -10.57 13.48
N ASP A 37 -3.39 -9.90 12.52
CA ASP A 37 -2.63 -10.58 11.46
C ASP A 37 -1.47 -11.38 12.06
N SER A 38 -0.82 -10.88 13.12
CA SER A 38 0.21 -11.65 13.82
C SER A 38 -0.31 -12.93 14.47
N ILE A 39 -1.55 -12.91 14.97
CA ILE A 39 -2.22 -14.09 15.55
C ILE A 39 -2.61 -15.07 14.44
N LEU A 40 -3.21 -14.59 13.35
CA LEU A 40 -3.63 -15.42 12.22
C LEU A 40 -2.43 -16.12 11.57
N VAL A 41 -1.30 -15.42 11.42
CA VAL A 41 -0.07 -16.03 10.90
C VAL A 41 0.41 -17.15 11.82
N ARG A 42 0.39 -16.94 13.13
CA ARG A 42 0.79 -17.97 14.11
C ARG A 42 -0.14 -19.19 14.08
N ALA A 43 -1.45 -18.95 13.97
CA ALA A 43 -2.44 -20.02 13.83
C ALA A 43 -2.29 -20.79 12.52
N ALA A 44 -2.03 -20.11 11.40
CA ALA A 44 -1.77 -20.75 10.12
C ALA A 44 -0.47 -21.58 10.11
N GLU A 45 0.54 -21.17 10.89
CA GLU A 45 1.78 -21.93 11.02
C GLU A 45 1.63 -23.23 11.80
N SER A 46 0.67 -23.30 12.74
CA SER A 46 0.33 -24.51 13.50
C SER A 46 -0.46 -25.56 12.70
N LEU A 47 -0.90 -25.25 11.48
CA LEU A 47 -1.62 -26.20 10.62
C LEU A 47 -0.70 -27.31 10.07
N GLU A 48 -1.30 -28.45 9.74
CA GLU A 48 -0.61 -29.55 9.07
C GLU A 48 -0.03 -29.11 7.72
N PRO A 49 1.16 -29.61 7.30
CA PRO A 49 1.83 -29.18 6.07
C PRO A 49 0.98 -29.28 4.79
N SER A 50 0.07 -30.26 4.72
CA SER A 50 -0.86 -30.48 3.60
C SER A 50 -1.95 -29.41 3.50
N LYS A 51 -2.26 -28.71 4.60
CA LYS A 51 -3.33 -27.71 4.72
C LYS A 51 -2.82 -26.28 4.81
N LYS A 52 -1.49 -26.07 4.77
CA LYS A 52 -0.91 -24.71 4.80
C LYS A 52 -1.27 -23.96 3.52
N PRO A 53 -1.81 -22.73 3.61
CA PRO A 53 -2.07 -21.92 2.43
C PRO A 53 -0.75 -21.63 1.71
N ILE A 54 -0.78 -21.70 0.39
CA ILE A 54 0.38 -21.37 -0.46
C ILE A 54 0.65 -19.87 -0.30
N PRO A 55 1.82 -19.47 0.22
CA PRO A 55 2.09 -18.06 0.45
C PRO A 55 2.34 -17.35 -0.88
N SER A 56 1.74 -16.17 -1.07
CA SER A 56 2.08 -15.29 -2.19
C SER A 56 3.58 -14.98 -2.25
N ALA A 57 4.10 -14.70 -3.44
CA ALA A 57 5.48 -14.27 -3.65
C ALA A 57 5.88 -13.08 -2.74
N HIS A 58 4.94 -12.14 -2.51
CA HIS A 58 5.15 -11.01 -1.58
C HIS A 58 5.35 -11.47 -0.13
N ASN A 59 4.48 -12.37 0.35
CA ASN A 59 4.52 -12.88 1.71
C ASN A 59 5.73 -13.77 1.94
N LYS A 60 6.08 -14.61 0.96
CA LYS A 60 7.31 -15.41 0.95
C LYS A 60 8.56 -14.52 1.07
N TYR A 61 8.62 -13.42 0.30
CA TYR A 61 9.71 -12.46 0.35
C TYR A 61 9.81 -11.75 1.70
N THR A 62 8.71 -11.13 2.16
CA THR A 62 8.70 -10.31 3.38
C THR A 62 8.92 -11.15 4.65
N ARG A 63 8.31 -12.34 4.76
CA ARG A 63 8.55 -13.25 5.88
C ARG A 63 10.00 -13.69 5.98
N TYR A 64 10.65 -13.97 4.85
CA TYR A 64 12.07 -14.33 4.83
C TYR A 64 12.95 -13.26 5.49
N TRP A 65 12.75 -11.97 5.14
CA TRP A 65 13.55 -10.88 5.69
C TRP A 65 13.22 -10.54 7.15
N ILE A 66 11.95 -10.65 7.53
CA ILE A 66 11.51 -10.48 8.93
C ILE A 66 12.15 -11.55 9.82
N ASN A 67 12.14 -12.81 9.39
CA ASN A 67 12.71 -13.91 10.17
C ASN A 67 14.24 -13.86 10.20
N LEU A 68 14.88 -13.33 9.15
CA LEU A 68 16.33 -13.21 9.08
C LEU A 68 16.89 -12.13 10.03
N SER A 69 16.18 -11.01 10.21
CA SER A 69 16.71 -9.90 11.02
C SER A 69 15.66 -9.15 11.83
N LYS A 70 15.93 -9.03 13.14
CA LYS A 70 15.09 -8.26 14.08
C LYS A 70 15.10 -6.76 13.77
N THR A 71 16.17 -6.25 13.16
CA THR A 71 16.28 -4.85 12.73
C THR A 71 15.33 -4.54 11.58
N TYR A 72 15.26 -5.40 10.56
CA TYR A 72 14.28 -5.28 9.48
C TYR A 72 12.85 -5.35 10.01
N GLN A 73 12.59 -6.30 10.91
CA GLN A 73 11.29 -6.44 11.57
C GLN A 73 10.90 -5.14 12.30
N ARG A 74 11.77 -4.59 13.15
CA ARG A 74 11.48 -3.33 13.87
C ARG A 74 11.28 -2.15 12.92
N ALA A 75 12.10 -2.05 11.87
CA ALA A 75 12.00 -0.95 10.91
C ALA A 75 10.72 -1.02 10.06
N SER A 76 10.30 -2.22 9.63
CA SER A 76 9.06 -2.43 8.87
C SER A 76 7.81 -2.16 9.72
N PHE A 77 7.81 -2.61 10.99
CA PHE A 77 6.76 -2.28 11.93
C PHE A 77 6.69 -0.78 12.24
N ALA A 78 7.83 -0.12 12.49
CA ALA A 78 7.86 1.32 12.71
C ALA A 78 7.35 2.11 11.50
N LEU A 79 7.74 1.71 10.29
CA LEU A 79 7.28 2.36 9.06
C LEU A 79 5.75 2.24 8.89
N THR A 80 5.20 1.05 9.12
CA THR A 80 3.76 0.80 8.99
C THR A 80 2.97 1.50 10.09
N PHE A 81 3.47 1.48 11.33
CA PHE A 81 2.90 2.23 12.44
C PHE A 81 2.83 3.73 12.13
N LEU A 82 3.91 4.31 11.61
CA LEU A 82 3.94 5.72 11.20
C LEU A 82 2.96 6.00 10.06
N GLN A 83 2.80 5.08 9.10
CA GLN A 83 1.85 5.24 8.00
C GLN A 83 0.39 5.23 8.46
N TYR A 84 0.05 4.51 9.52
CA TYR A 84 -1.31 4.49 10.07
C TYR A 84 -1.59 5.66 11.02
N THR A 85 -0.57 6.32 11.55
CA THR A 85 -0.71 7.35 12.59
C THR A 85 -0.36 8.76 12.11
N ASP A 86 0.23 8.92 10.93
CA ASP A 86 0.74 10.21 10.43
C ASP A 86 -0.35 11.29 10.26
N VAL A 87 -1.50 10.94 9.68
CA VAL A 87 -2.65 11.84 9.53
C VAL A 87 -3.18 12.27 10.89
N LEU A 88 -3.35 11.32 11.82
CA LEU A 88 -3.82 11.60 13.17
C LEU A 88 -2.85 12.51 13.93
N MET A 89 -1.55 12.25 13.83
CA MET A 89 -0.54 13.10 14.46
C MET A 89 -0.54 14.50 13.83
N GLU A 90 -0.68 14.62 12.51
CA GLU A 90 -0.77 15.93 11.83
C GLU A 90 -1.99 16.72 12.30
N MET A 91 -3.18 16.10 12.32
CA MET A 91 -4.42 16.74 12.80
C MET A 91 -4.29 17.14 14.28
N GLY A 92 -3.76 16.27 15.12
CA GLY A 92 -3.59 16.51 16.56
C GLY A 92 -2.63 17.67 16.85
N VAL A 93 -1.50 17.74 16.15
CA VAL A 93 -0.53 18.83 16.31
C VAL A 93 -1.05 20.14 15.73
N GLN A 94 -1.72 20.09 14.58
CA GLN A 94 -2.34 21.29 13.99
C GLN A 94 -3.37 21.91 14.94
N LYS A 95 -4.17 21.09 15.64
CA LYS A 95 -5.17 21.54 16.60
C LYS A 95 -4.57 22.14 17.87
N LYS A 96 -3.52 21.53 18.44
CA LYS A 96 -2.95 21.94 19.74
C LYS A 96 -1.85 22.99 19.65
N TRP A 97 -0.97 22.90 18.65
CA TRP A 97 0.26 23.70 18.56
C TRP A 97 0.37 24.54 17.27
N GLY A 98 -0.66 24.52 16.43
CA GLY A 98 -0.77 25.39 15.26
C GLY A 98 0.14 25.02 14.09
N LYS A 99 0.23 25.94 13.11
CA LYS A 99 0.83 25.67 11.79
C LYS A 99 2.35 25.46 11.83
N GLN A 100 3.08 26.14 12.71
CA GLN A 100 4.54 25.98 12.78
C GLN A 100 4.94 24.60 13.33
N ALA A 101 4.28 24.15 14.39
CA ALA A 101 4.52 22.82 14.96
C ALA A 101 4.16 21.71 13.98
N LYS A 102 3.10 21.91 13.18
CA LYS A 102 2.71 20.98 12.11
C LYS A 102 3.84 20.71 11.13
N TRP A 103 4.50 21.74 10.61
CA TRP A 103 5.59 21.57 9.65
C TRP A 103 6.83 20.92 10.27
N ARG A 104 7.13 21.21 11.55
CA ARG A 104 8.19 20.50 12.29
C ARG A 104 7.89 19.01 12.40
N LEU A 105 6.66 18.66 12.79
CA LEU A 105 6.20 17.27 12.89
C LEU A 105 6.32 16.54 11.54
N ILE A 106 5.78 17.12 10.46
CA ILE A 106 5.82 16.51 9.11
C ILE A 106 7.28 16.20 8.72
N THR A 107 8.19 17.14 8.97
CA THR A 107 9.62 16.95 8.68
C THR A 107 10.23 15.82 9.48
N THR A 108 9.93 15.76 10.79
CA THR A 108 10.42 14.70 11.67
C THR A 108 9.88 13.32 11.25
N ILE A 109 8.58 13.22 10.92
CA ILE A 109 7.97 11.96 10.48
C ILE A 109 8.59 11.50 9.16
N GLU A 110 8.67 12.37 8.15
CA GLU A 110 9.28 12.01 6.86
C GLU A 110 10.75 11.64 7.00
N PHE A 111 11.49 12.32 7.87
CA PHE A 111 12.87 11.96 8.20
C PHE A 111 12.98 10.57 8.81
N ILE A 112 12.12 10.23 9.78
CA ILE A 112 12.09 8.89 10.38
C ILE A 112 11.71 7.84 9.32
N LYS A 113 10.70 8.10 8.48
CA LYS A 113 10.30 7.20 7.38
C LYS A 113 11.46 6.93 6.42
N VAL A 114 12.21 7.98 6.04
CA VAL A 114 13.39 7.86 5.18
C VAL A 114 14.46 7.00 5.85
N ILE A 115 14.77 7.22 7.14
CA ILE A 115 15.72 6.40 7.88
C ILE A 115 15.28 4.94 7.89
N CYS A 116 14.02 4.66 8.22
CA CYS A 116 13.48 3.29 8.21
C CYS A 116 13.64 2.64 6.82
N ARG A 117 13.29 3.35 5.74
CA ARG A 117 13.43 2.84 4.36
C ARG A 117 14.89 2.60 3.98
N ILE A 118 15.82 3.46 4.40
CA ILE A 118 17.26 3.27 4.19
C ILE A 118 17.77 2.03 4.94
N ILE A 119 17.35 1.83 6.19
CA ILE A 119 17.68 0.62 6.96
C ILE A 119 17.16 -0.63 6.23
N LEU A 120 15.90 -0.63 5.79
CA LEU A 120 15.32 -1.75 5.04
C LEU A 120 16.08 -2.02 3.72
N PHE A 121 16.47 -0.97 3.01
CA PHE A 121 17.24 -1.06 1.78
C PHE A 121 18.61 -1.73 1.98
N TYR A 122 19.35 -1.34 3.02
CA TYR A 122 20.65 -1.95 3.32
C TYR A 122 20.53 -3.37 3.88
N MET A 123 19.53 -3.64 4.74
CA MET A 123 19.29 -4.98 5.29
C MET A 123 18.88 -5.99 4.20
N THR A 124 18.21 -5.54 3.14
CA THR A 124 17.82 -6.39 2.00
C THR A 124 18.91 -6.51 0.94
N GLN A 125 20.16 -6.14 1.25
CA GLN A 125 21.31 -6.18 0.32
C GLN A 125 21.07 -5.38 -0.96
N GLU A 126 20.61 -4.13 -0.80
CA GLU A 126 20.42 -3.15 -1.88
C GLU A 126 19.38 -3.59 -2.91
N ARG A 127 18.27 -4.18 -2.45
CA ARG A 127 17.12 -4.53 -3.31
C ARG A 127 16.07 -3.42 -3.26
N THR A 128 15.20 -3.35 -4.27
CA THR A 128 14.07 -2.41 -4.24
C THR A 128 13.21 -2.67 -3.01
N VAL A 129 12.85 -1.62 -2.27
CA VAL A 129 11.98 -1.76 -1.10
C VAL A 129 10.56 -2.05 -1.59
N VAL A 130 10.05 -3.23 -1.21
CA VAL A 130 8.72 -3.70 -1.57
C VAL A 130 7.69 -3.11 -0.60
N ASN A 131 6.57 -2.62 -1.13
CA ASN A 131 5.46 -2.06 -0.34
C ASN A 131 4.19 -2.92 -0.47
N PRO A 132 3.50 -3.27 0.62
CA PRO A 132 3.82 -2.98 2.03
C PRO A 132 5.06 -3.78 2.51
N THR A 133 5.79 -3.26 3.50
CA THR A 133 7.01 -3.92 4.03
C THR A 133 6.70 -5.08 4.97
N ILE A 134 5.44 -5.20 5.39
CA ILE A 134 4.89 -6.28 6.20
C ILE A 134 4.17 -7.27 5.28
N PRO A 135 4.08 -8.56 5.66
CA PRO A 135 3.23 -9.53 4.99
C PRO A 135 1.79 -9.02 4.83
N ARG A 136 1.22 -9.21 3.64
CA ARG A 136 -0.19 -8.94 3.34
C ARG A 136 -1.06 -9.98 4.05
N ARG A 137 -2.22 -9.54 4.52
CA ARG A 137 -3.27 -10.43 5.03
C ARG A 137 -3.88 -11.20 3.86
N GLU A 138 -3.49 -12.47 3.74
CA GLU A 138 -3.97 -13.40 2.71
C GLU A 138 -4.61 -14.65 3.32
N ILE A 139 -4.56 -14.79 4.65
CA ILE A 139 -5.16 -15.91 5.36
C ILE A 139 -6.63 -15.57 5.58
N ASP A 140 -7.50 -16.25 4.85
CA ASP A 140 -8.93 -16.17 5.11
C ASP A 140 -9.28 -16.96 6.38
N PRO A 141 -10.02 -16.35 7.33
CA PRO A 141 -10.39 -17.04 8.57
C PRO A 141 -11.29 -18.25 8.33
N SER A 142 -11.93 -18.34 7.16
CA SER A 142 -12.72 -19.51 6.75
C SER A 142 -11.90 -20.79 6.56
N ILE A 143 -10.59 -20.70 6.38
CA ILE A 143 -9.70 -21.86 6.26
C ILE A 143 -9.75 -22.69 7.56
N PHE A 144 -9.80 -22.02 8.72
CA PHE A 144 -9.91 -22.70 10.02
C PHE A 144 -11.28 -23.36 10.21
N ASN A 145 -12.36 -22.76 9.68
CA ASN A 145 -13.70 -23.37 9.76
C ASN A 145 -13.86 -24.59 8.82
N GLN A 146 -13.10 -24.64 7.72
CA GLN A 146 -13.08 -25.82 6.84
C GLN A 146 -12.45 -27.05 7.51
N GLU A 147 -11.68 -26.88 8.61
CA GLU A 147 -11.13 -28.00 9.38
C GLU A 147 -12.23 -28.89 9.98
N GLU A 148 -13.34 -28.30 10.43
CA GLU A 148 -14.44 -29.06 11.02
C GLU A 148 -15.30 -29.78 9.96
N ASN A 149 -15.40 -29.22 8.76
CA ASN A 149 -16.23 -29.77 7.68
C ASN A 149 -15.49 -30.75 6.74
N SER A 150 -14.17 -30.64 6.60
CA SER A 150 -13.35 -31.49 5.71
C SER A 150 -13.13 -32.92 6.21
N THR A 151 -13.53 -33.22 7.44
CA THR A 151 -13.64 -34.59 7.98
C THR A 151 -14.73 -35.43 7.30
N THR A 152 -15.58 -34.82 6.47
CA THR A 152 -16.64 -35.52 5.75
C THR A 152 -16.41 -35.44 4.23
N GLY A 153 -15.60 -36.37 3.69
CA GLY A 153 -15.85 -36.88 2.33
C GLY A 153 -14.89 -36.55 1.18
N ASN A 154 -13.62 -36.21 1.40
CA ASN A 154 -12.63 -36.20 0.31
C ASN A 154 -11.74 -37.45 0.38
N GLN A 155 -12.11 -38.51 -0.35
CA GLN A 155 -11.25 -39.69 -0.52
C GLN A 155 -10.02 -39.30 -1.34
N THR A 156 -8.89 -39.05 -0.70
CA THR A 156 -7.61 -38.90 -1.40
C THR A 156 -7.11 -40.28 -1.83
N TRP A 157 -6.70 -40.41 -3.09
CA TRP A 157 -6.11 -41.64 -3.60
C TRP A 157 -4.61 -41.62 -3.36
N ILE A 158 -4.08 -42.65 -2.73
CA ILE A 158 -2.64 -42.82 -2.51
C ILE A 158 -2.13 -43.91 -3.44
N GLY A 159 -1.21 -43.55 -4.33
CA GLY A 159 -0.58 -44.50 -5.24
C GLY A 159 0.27 -45.53 -4.48
N GLN A 160 0.03 -46.82 -4.70
CA GLN A 160 0.71 -47.91 -3.97
C GLN A 160 2.24 -47.89 -4.13
N ASN A 161 2.74 -47.51 -5.32
CA ASN A 161 4.17 -47.55 -5.63
C ASN A 161 4.86 -46.19 -5.44
N THR A 162 4.14 -45.10 -5.76
CA THR A 162 4.69 -43.74 -5.72
C THR A 162 4.47 -43.06 -4.38
N ARG A 163 3.54 -43.57 -3.56
CA ARG A 163 3.01 -42.92 -2.34
C ARG A 163 2.56 -41.47 -2.57
N CYS A 164 2.24 -41.12 -3.82
CA CYS A 164 1.72 -39.81 -4.14
C CYS A 164 0.24 -39.76 -3.76
N GLU A 165 -0.10 -38.76 -2.95
CA GLU A 165 -1.49 -38.42 -2.63
C GLU A 165 -2.07 -37.55 -3.76
N ARG A 166 -3.26 -37.93 -4.25
CA ARG A 166 -4.00 -37.20 -5.29
C ARG A 166 -5.45 -37.02 -4.84
N ASP A 167 -5.96 -35.80 -5.00
CA ASP A 167 -7.38 -35.52 -4.78
C ASP A 167 -8.23 -36.29 -5.81
N ASN A 168 -9.31 -36.94 -5.39
CA ASN A 168 -10.23 -37.59 -6.31
C ASN A 168 -11.02 -36.54 -7.10
N LEU A 169 -11.28 -36.80 -8.38
CA LEU A 169 -12.00 -35.90 -9.28
C LEU A 169 -13.42 -35.58 -8.79
N SER A 170 -14.02 -36.47 -8.00
CA SER A 170 -15.30 -36.26 -7.33
C SER A 170 -15.31 -35.07 -6.37
N SER A 171 -14.14 -34.60 -5.89
CA SER A 171 -14.04 -33.39 -5.07
C SER A 171 -14.24 -32.10 -5.87
N VAL A 172 -14.05 -32.15 -7.20
CA VAL A 172 -14.19 -31.01 -8.11
C VAL A 172 -15.50 -31.09 -8.91
N ILE A 173 -15.94 -32.31 -9.25
CA ILE A 173 -17.19 -32.56 -9.96
C ILE A 173 -18.32 -32.67 -8.93
N ASN A 174 -18.94 -31.54 -8.61
CA ASN A 174 -20.18 -31.55 -7.84
C ASN A 174 -21.28 -32.15 -8.73
N ASN A 175 -21.95 -33.20 -8.26
CA ASN A 175 -22.85 -34.07 -9.06
C ASN A 175 -24.07 -33.37 -9.68
N ASN A 176 -24.27 -32.08 -9.45
CA ASN A 176 -25.38 -31.31 -10.00
C ASN A 176 -24.89 -30.26 -11.02
N THR A 177 -24.94 -30.67 -12.29
CA THR A 177 -25.38 -29.84 -13.42
C THR A 177 -24.74 -28.45 -13.58
N THR A 178 -23.55 -28.44 -14.19
CA THR A 178 -23.06 -27.59 -15.30
C THR A 178 -21.55 -27.57 -15.15
N PHE A 179 -20.82 -27.94 -16.20
CA PHE A 179 -19.36 -27.83 -16.22
C PHE A 179 -18.99 -26.35 -16.11
N ASN A 180 -18.87 -25.87 -14.88
CA ASN A 180 -18.57 -24.49 -14.62
C ASN A 180 -17.05 -24.36 -14.78
N ASN A 181 -16.61 -24.09 -16.01
CA ASN A 181 -15.20 -23.99 -16.40
C ASN A 181 -14.40 -23.11 -15.45
N ASN A 182 -15.04 -22.13 -14.82
CA ASN A 182 -14.43 -21.25 -13.82
C ASN A 182 -13.95 -22.02 -12.59
N ILE A 183 -14.73 -22.96 -12.05
CA ILE A 183 -14.35 -23.76 -10.86
C ILE A 183 -13.14 -24.65 -11.15
N ILE A 184 -13.13 -25.28 -12.34
CA ILE A 184 -12.01 -26.11 -12.78
C ILE A 184 -10.78 -25.25 -13.00
N ASN A 185 -10.93 -24.10 -13.67
CA ASN A 185 -9.83 -23.18 -13.89
C ASN A 185 -9.27 -22.65 -12.57
N ASP A 186 -10.11 -22.30 -11.61
CA ASP A 186 -9.70 -21.84 -10.28
C ASP A 186 -8.95 -22.95 -9.51
N TYR A 187 -9.44 -24.20 -9.56
CA TYR A 187 -8.74 -25.35 -8.99
C TYR A 187 -7.38 -25.58 -9.67
N LEU A 188 -7.32 -25.56 -11.01
CA LEU A 188 -6.08 -25.72 -11.76
C LEU A 188 -5.09 -24.59 -11.46
N MET A 189 -5.54 -23.34 -11.46
CA MET A 189 -4.71 -22.17 -11.12
C MET A 189 -4.22 -22.24 -9.67
N SER A 190 -5.00 -22.79 -8.74
CA SER A 190 -4.57 -22.99 -7.34
C SER A 190 -3.44 -24.02 -7.20
N LYS A 191 -3.36 -25.00 -8.11
CA LYS A 191 -2.36 -26.08 -8.10
C LYS A 191 -1.17 -25.80 -9.01
N VAL A 192 -1.24 -24.81 -9.91
CA VAL A 192 -0.14 -24.43 -10.79
C VAL A 192 0.91 -23.67 -9.98
N LEU A 193 2.10 -24.26 -9.88
CA LEU A 193 3.28 -23.60 -9.33
C LEU A 193 3.84 -22.63 -10.37
N TYR A 194 3.85 -21.35 -10.05
CA TYR A 194 4.51 -20.36 -10.89
C TYR A 194 6.03 -20.47 -10.71
N SER A 195 6.81 -20.02 -11.69
CA SER A 195 8.29 -20.03 -11.61
C SER A 195 8.82 -19.25 -10.38
N GLU A 196 8.00 -18.38 -9.80
CA GLU A 196 8.29 -17.57 -8.63
C GLU A 196 8.12 -18.36 -7.32
N ASP A 197 7.23 -19.34 -7.30
CA ASP A 197 7.02 -20.23 -6.15
C ASP A 197 8.22 -21.16 -5.94
N ILE A 198 8.94 -21.45 -7.02
CA ILE A 198 10.14 -22.30 -7.01
C ILE A 198 11.40 -21.50 -6.66
N ARG A 199 11.47 -20.22 -7.02
CA ARG A 199 12.63 -19.36 -6.74
C ARG A 199 12.85 -19.15 -5.25
N LYS A 200 14.12 -18.98 -4.85
CA LYS A 200 14.46 -18.63 -3.47
C LYS A 200 13.87 -17.27 -3.11
N PRO A 201 13.40 -17.05 -1.87
CA PRO A 201 12.78 -15.78 -1.48
C PRO A 201 13.68 -14.58 -1.78
N SER A 202 14.99 -14.68 -1.53
CA SER A 202 15.94 -13.61 -1.78
C SER A 202 16.21 -13.31 -3.26
N GLU A 203 15.79 -14.18 -4.18
CA GLU A 203 15.94 -14.02 -5.64
C GLU A 203 14.66 -13.47 -6.29
N LEU A 204 13.57 -13.32 -5.54
CA LEU A 204 12.33 -12.73 -6.02
C LEU A 204 12.48 -11.25 -6.39
N VAL A 205 13.51 -10.57 -5.87
CA VAL A 205 13.82 -9.17 -6.18
C VAL A 205 15.29 -9.06 -6.54
N HIS A 206 15.58 -8.38 -7.65
CA HIS A 206 16.95 -8.24 -8.13
C HIS A 206 17.74 -7.26 -7.25
N ARG A 207 19.01 -7.56 -7.02
CA ARG A 207 19.92 -6.65 -6.30
C ARG A 207 20.33 -5.48 -7.21
N LEU A 208 20.03 -4.27 -6.76
CA LEU A 208 20.43 -3.04 -7.41
C LEU A 208 21.92 -2.79 -7.14
N HIS A 209 22.67 -2.39 -8.16
CA HIS A 209 24.08 -2.03 -8.02
C HIS A 209 24.36 -0.77 -8.83
N GLY A 210 25.33 0.04 -8.40
CA GLY A 210 25.71 1.28 -9.09
C GLY A 210 24.50 2.20 -9.30
N ILE A 211 24.17 2.49 -10.56
CA ILE A 211 23.09 3.40 -10.97
C ILE A 211 21.73 3.01 -10.36
N GLY A 212 21.42 1.72 -10.26
CA GLY A 212 20.17 1.25 -9.66
C GLY A 212 20.08 1.55 -8.16
N LYS A 213 21.20 1.47 -7.43
CA LYS A 213 21.27 1.82 -6.00
C LYS A 213 21.00 3.31 -5.81
N PHE A 214 21.63 4.16 -6.62
CA PHE A 214 21.39 5.61 -6.59
C PHE A 214 19.93 5.95 -6.91
N ALA A 215 19.32 5.25 -7.87
CA ALA A 215 17.91 5.44 -8.20
C ALA A 215 16.98 5.17 -7.01
N GLU A 216 17.21 4.08 -6.29
CA GLU A 216 16.39 3.73 -5.11
C GLU A 216 16.62 4.71 -3.95
N LEU A 217 17.86 5.15 -3.71
CA LEU A 217 18.14 6.16 -2.70
C LEU A 217 17.47 7.52 -3.03
N LEU A 218 17.50 7.94 -4.30
CA LEU A 218 16.80 9.15 -4.74
C LEU A 218 15.29 9.04 -4.52
N TYR A 219 14.70 7.88 -4.86
CA TYR A 219 13.28 7.63 -4.64
C TYR A 219 12.92 7.63 -3.15
N ILE A 220 13.76 7.02 -2.29
CA ILE A 220 13.55 7.00 -0.84
C ILE A 220 13.62 8.42 -0.25
N ILE A 221 14.59 9.23 -0.65
CA ILE A 221 14.83 10.58 -0.09
C ILE A 221 13.84 11.63 -0.65
N ARG A 222 13.17 11.35 -1.76
CA ARG A 222 12.24 12.28 -2.45
C ARG A 222 11.24 12.99 -1.51
N PRO A 223 10.50 12.31 -0.61
CA PRO A 223 9.53 12.98 0.26
C PRO A 223 10.18 14.02 1.18
N LEU A 224 11.39 13.73 1.67
CA LEU A 224 12.15 14.63 2.52
C LEU A 224 12.58 15.89 1.77
N ILE A 225 13.12 15.73 0.55
CA ILE A 225 13.49 16.86 -0.31
C ILE A 225 12.26 17.73 -0.61
N TYR A 226 11.12 17.09 -0.86
CA TYR A 226 9.87 17.81 -1.11
C TYR A 226 9.43 18.65 0.10
N VAL A 227 9.45 18.10 1.32
CA VAL A 227 9.11 18.84 2.54
C VAL A 227 10.06 20.02 2.77
N PHE A 228 11.38 19.82 2.61
CA PHE A 228 12.35 20.90 2.73
C PHE A 228 12.14 22.00 1.67
N ALA A 229 11.86 21.61 0.42
CA ALA A 229 11.54 22.57 -0.63
C ALA A 229 10.25 23.34 -0.32
N LEU A 230 9.25 22.68 0.27
CA LEU A 230 7.98 23.30 0.65
C LEU A 230 8.16 24.32 1.78
N GLN A 231 9.04 24.04 2.75
CA GLN A 231 9.40 25.01 3.79
C GLN A 231 10.14 26.23 3.24
N LYS A 232 11.02 26.04 2.25
CA LYS A 232 11.82 27.13 1.67
C LYS A 232 11.03 28.01 0.71
N TYR A 233 10.23 27.41 -0.18
CA TYR A 233 9.54 28.13 -1.27
C TYR A 233 8.05 28.37 -1.01
N GLY A 234 7.49 27.73 0.03
CA GLY A 234 6.08 27.81 0.39
C GLY A 234 5.15 27.01 -0.55
N ASN A 235 3.91 26.85 -0.11
CA ASN A 235 2.91 26.00 -0.78
C ASN A 235 2.41 26.56 -2.12
N ARG A 236 2.55 27.87 -2.36
CA ARG A 236 2.06 28.53 -3.58
C ARG A 236 3.05 28.43 -4.75
N SER A 237 4.30 28.09 -4.47
CA SER A 237 5.35 28.02 -5.48
C SER A 237 5.27 26.72 -6.26
N TRP A 238 5.62 26.78 -7.55
CA TRP A 238 5.71 25.61 -8.40
C TRP A 238 7.03 24.84 -8.19
N LYS A 239 8.02 25.49 -7.54
CA LYS A 239 9.38 24.95 -7.38
C LYS A 239 9.42 23.59 -6.66
N PRO A 240 8.75 23.40 -5.50
CA PRO A 240 8.78 22.10 -4.81
C PRO A 240 8.17 20.97 -5.64
N TRP A 241 7.10 21.28 -6.37
CA TRP A 241 6.39 20.32 -7.22
C TRP A 241 7.24 19.90 -8.43
N VAL A 242 7.82 20.85 -9.16
CA VAL A 242 8.71 20.57 -10.29
C VAL A 242 9.96 19.79 -9.83
N LEU A 243 10.55 20.16 -8.69
CA LEU A 243 11.70 19.47 -8.13
C LEU A 243 11.39 17.99 -7.84
N SER A 244 10.22 17.71 -7.24
CA SER A 244 9.80 16.34 -6.93
C SER A 244 9.53 15.51 -8.20
N ILE A 245 8.92 16.11 -9.23
CA ILE A 245 8.74 15.47 -10.54
C ILE A 245 10.10 15.17 -11.18
N PHE A 246 11.03 16.12 -11.12
CA PHE A 246 12.38 15.94 -11.66
C PHE A 246 13.11 14.77 -10.98
N ILE A 247 13.05 14.66 -9.65
CA ILE A 247 13.64 13.55 -8.90
C ILE A 247 12.99 12.21 -9.29
N GLU A 248 11.66 12.15 -9.44
CA GLU A 248 10.97 10.94 -9.85
C GLU A 248 11.38 10.49 -11.27
N LEU A 249 11.42 11.44 -12.22
CA LEU A 249 11.85 11.15 -13.58
C LEU A 249 13.31 10.70 -13.64
N LEU A 250 14.18 11.34 -12.85
CA LEU A 250 15.59 10.96 -12.75
C LEU A 250 15.75 9.54 -12.20
N ALA A 251 15.05 9.22 -11.11
CA ALA A 251 15.03 7.87 -10.55
C ALA A 251 14.51 6.85 -11.58
N LYS A 252 13.41 7.17 -12.29
CA LYS A 252 12.86 6.30 -13.34
C LYS A 252 13.84 6.05 -14.47
N VAL A 253 14.49 7.10 -14.99
CA VAL A 253 15.50 6.96 -16.07
C VAL A 253 16.65 6.06 -15.63
N PHE A 254 17.10 6.19 -14.38
CA PHE A 254 18.15 5.34 -13.83
C PHE A 254 17.70 3.88 -13.64
N PHE A 255 16.46 3.64 -13.19
CA PHE A 255 15.89 2.29 -13.15
C PHE A 255 15.78 1.67 -14.55
N ASP A 256 15.25 2.42 -15.52
CA ASP A 256 15.09 1.97 -16.90
C ASP A 256 16.44 1.58 -17.50
N HIS A 257 17.47 2.42 -17.29
CA HIS A 257 18.82 2.14 -17.73
C HIS A 257 19.40 0.88 -17.05
N PHE A 258 19.20 0.74 -15.74
CA PHE A 258 19.68 -0.41 -14.97
C PHE A 258 19.04 -1.73 -15.44
N TYR A 259 17.71 -1.78 -15.54
CA TYR A 259 16.99 -3.00 -15.93
C TYR A 259 17.28 -3.39 -17.38
N LYS A 260 17.40 -2.43 -18.30
CA LYS A 260 17.78 -2.69 -19.69
C LYS A 260 19.18 -3.29 -19.83
N LYS A 261 20.12 -2.87 -18.97
CA LYS A 261 21.51 -3.34 -19.02
C LYS A 261 21.73 -4.68 -18.30
N LYS A 262 21.03 -4.93 -17.19
CA LYS A 262 21.32 -6.06 -16.29
C LYS A 262 20.38 -7.26 -16.44
N VAL A 263 19.14 -7.05 -16.86
CA VAL A 263 18.16 -8.15 -17.01
C VAL A 263 18.08 -8.56 -18.49
N PRO A 264 18.31 -9.84 -18.83
CA PRO A 264 18.15 -10.31 -20.21
C PRO A 264 16.70 -10.10 -20.65
N GLY A 265 16.51 -9.33 -21.71
CA GLY A 265 15.17 -8.93 -22.18
C GLY A 265 14.49 -7.81 -21.37
N GLY A 266 15.24 -7.12 -20.50
CA GLY A 266 14.81 -5.89 -19.82
C GLY A 266 13.55 -6.05 -18.97
N TYR A 267 12.63 -5.09 -19.08
CA TYR A 267 11.40 -5.04 -18.28
C TYR A 267 10.43 -6.21 -18.50
N ARG A 268 10.57 -6.99 -19.57
CA ARG A 268 9.67 -8.13 -19.84
C ARG A 268 9.87 -9.26 -18.83
N TRP A 269 11.12 -9.50 -18.43
CA TRP A 269 11.56 -10.61 -17.57
C TRP A 269 11.79 -10.23 -16.10
N ILE A 270 11.36 -9.03 -15.72
CA ILE A 270 11.40 -8.58 -14.33
C ILE A 270 10.39 -9.37 -13.47
N SER A 271 10.68 -9.57 -12.18
CA SER A 271 9.84 -10.35 -11.26
C SER A 271 8.44 -9.75 -11.11
N THR A 272 7.39 -10.53 -10.87
CA THR A 272 6.04 -9.99 -10.60
C THR A 272 6.04 -8.94 -9.50
N LEU A 273 6.82 -9.17 -8.44
CA LEU A 273 6.91 -8.24 -7.30
C LEU A 273 7.48 -6.88 -7.70
N GLU A 274 8.49 -6.88 -8.57
CA GLU A 274 9.06 -5.65 -9.14
C GLU A 274 8.11 -5.00 -10.17
N LYS A 275 7.36 -5.79 -10.95
CA LYS A 275 6.30 -5.26 -11.84
C LYS A 275 5.19 -4.57 -11.03
N GLU A 276 4.76 -5.18 -9.93
CA GLU A 276 3.76 -4.60 -9.03
C GLU A 276 4.26 -3.29 -8.43
N GLU A 277 5.49 -3.27 -7.92
CA GLU A 277 6.08 -2.08 -7.34
C GLU A 277 6.26 -0.98 -8.40
N HIS A 278 6.69 -1.31 -9.62
CA HIS A 278 6.80 -0.34 -10.71
C HIS A 278 5.43 0.25 -11.08
N LYS A 279 4.40 -0.60 -11.22
CA LYS A 279 3.01 -0.14 -11.47
C LYS A 279 2.51 0.74 -10.33
N ARG A 280 2.82 0.39 -9.07
CA ARG A 280 2.48 1.20 -7.88
C ARG A 280 3.15 2.58 -7.95
N ARG A 281 4.46 2.63 -8.23
CA ARG A 281 5.22 3.89 -8.38
C ARG A 281 4.66 4.76 -9.49
N ILE A 282 4.29 4.20 -10.65
CA ILE A 282 3.64 4.95 -11.73
C ILE A 282 2.30 5.54 -11.28
N ARG A 283 1.43 4.73 -10.62
CA ARG A 283 0.15 5.25 -10.12
C ARG A 283 0.35 6.40 -9.14
N LEU A 284 1.28 6.25 -8.20
CA LEU A 284 1.60 7.31 -7.23
C LEU A 284 2.17 8.55 -7.90
N PHE A 285 3.04 8.39 -8.89
CA PHE A 285 3.55 9.49 -9.70
C PHE A 285 2.43 10.25 -10.41
N LEU A 286 1.47 9.54 -11.03
CA LEU A 286 0.32 10.14 -11.69
C LEU A 286 -0.57 10.90 -10.70
N PHE A 287 -0.86 10.31 -9.52
CA PHE A 287 -1.59 11.00 -8.45
C PHE A 287 -0.84 12.23 -7.93
N TYR A 288 0.49 12.17 -7.85
CA TYR A 288 1.32 13.29 -7.45
C TYR A 288 1.32 14.43 -8.48
N ILE A 289 1.38 14.12 -9.78
CA ILE A 289 1.25 15.13 -10.85
C ILE A 289 -0.08 15.85 -10.74
N LEU A 290 -1.16 15.11 -10.44
CA LEU A 290 -2.49 15.68 -10.29
C LEU A 290 -2.60 16.64 -9.08
N ARG A 291 -1.64 16.60 -8.15
CA ARG A 291 -1.58 17.40 -6.91
C ARG A 291 -0.90 18.77 -7.11
N GLY A 292 -1.07 19.66 -6.14
CA GLY A 292 -0.25 20.85 -5.94
C GLY A 292 -0.62 21.97 -6.91
N PRO A 293 0.34 22.66 -7.55
CA PRO A 293 0.03 23.77 -8.44
C PRO A 293 -0.83 23.36 -9.64
N PHE A 294 -0.69 22.12 -10.13
CA PHE A 294 -1.52 21.58 -11.19
C PHE A 294 -2.98 21.42 -10.73
N TYR A 295 -3.17 20.86 -9.52
CA TYR A 295 -4.49 20.76 -8.89
C TYR A 295 -5.14 22.14 -8.76
N GLU A 296 -4.44 23.11 -8.17
CA GLU A 296 -5.01 24.43 -7.88
C GLU A 296 -5.45 25.18 -9.14
N LYS A 297 -4.70 25.08 -10.24
CA LYS A 297 -4.99 25.81 -11.48
C LYS A 297 -5.92 25.09 -12.43
N PHE A 298 -5.81 23.77 -12.56
CA PHE A 298 -6.54 23.03 -13.60
C PHE A 298 -7.66 22.14 -13.03
N THR A 299 -7.37 21.39 -11.96
CA THR A 299 -8.28 20.37 -11.44
C THR A 299 -9.36 20.98 -10.54
N ARG A 300 -8.97 21.89 -9.63
CA ARG A 300 -9.86 22.57 -8.67
C ARG A 300 -11.01 23.32 -9.34
N PRO A 301 -10.81 24.18 -10.37
CA PRO A 301 -11.94 24.85 -11.02
C PRO A 301 -12.86 23.86 -11.74
N LYS A 302 -12.33 22.79 -12.33
CA LYS A 302 -13.13 21.74 -12.96
C LYS A 302 -13.98 20.97 -11.95
N ILE A 303 -13.41 20.60 -10.80
CA ILE A 303 -14.15 19.97 -9.70
C ILE A 303 -15.24 20.91 -9.19
N ASN A 304 -14.92 22.18 -8.96
CA ASN A 304 -15.89 23.16 -8.48
C ASN A 304 -17.06 23.33 -9.47
N ASN A 305 -16.76 23.46 -10.77
CA ASN A 305 -17.77 23.57 -11.82
C ASN A 305 -18.62 22.29 -11.92
N PHE A 306 -18.00 21.13 -11.76
CA PHE A 306 -18.70 19.85 -11.71
C PHE A 306 -19.64 19.78 -10.50
N CYS A 307 -19.15 20.09 -9.29
CA CYS A 307 -19.97 20.13 -8.07
C CYS A 307 -21.13 21.13 -8.21
N GLN A 308 -20.93 22.27 -8.85
CA GLN A 308 -21.99 23.25 -9.13
C GLN A 308 -23.01 22.70 -10.13
N SER A 309 -22.56 22.09 -11.23
CA SER A 309 -23.45 21.48 -12.23
C SER A 309 -24.27 20.32 -11.66
N VAL A 310 -23.68 19.57 -10.74
CA VAL A 310 -24.26 18.38 -10.11
C VAL A 310 -25.20 18.74 -8.95
N SER A 311 -24.94 19.85 -8.26
CA SER A 311 -25.80 20.34 -7.17
C SER A 311 -27.25 20.58 -7.57
N ASN A 312 -27.53 20.80 -8.86
CA ASN A 312 -28.87 21.06 -9.39
C ASN A 312 -29.69 19.78 -9.67
N LYS A 313 -29.11 18.58 -9.50
CA LYS A 313 -29.77 17.30 -9.76
C LYS A 313 -29.96 16.52 -8.45
N PRO A 314 -31.16 16.03 -8.10
CA PRO A 314 -31.48 15.53 -6.75
C PRO A 314 -30.68 14.29 -6.31
N ILE A 315 -30.32 13.39 -7.24
CA ILE A 315 -29.54 12.18 -6.91
C ILE A 315 -28.04 12.49 -6.91
N LEU A 316 -27.59 13.31 -7.86
CA LEU A 316 -26.17 13.62 -8.03
C LEU A 316 -25.71 14.67 -7.00
N SER A 317 -26.60 15.49 -6.46
CA SER A 317 -26.30 16.51 -5.45
C SER A 317 -25.66 15.92 -4.19
N LEU A 318 -25.98 14.67 -3.83
CA LEU A 318 -25.31 13.95 -2.74
C LEU A 318 -23.82 13.79 -3.01
N PHE A 319 -23.44 13.33 -4.20
CA PHE A 319 -22.05 13.21 -4.61
C PHE A 319 -21.35 14.57 -4.67
N GLY A 320 -22.03 15.60 -5.18
CA GLY A 320 -21.49 16.97 -5.21
C GLY A 320 -21.28 17.57 -3.82
N GLY A 321 -22.15 17.24 -2.86
CA GLY A 321 -22.02 17.63 -1.45
C GLY A 321 -20.83 16.95 -0.79
N ILE A 322 -20.77 15.62 -0.84
CA ILE A 322 -19.66 14.82 -0.31
C ILE A 322 -18.33 15.32 -0.87
N LEU A 323 -18.23 15.50 -2.19
CA LEU A 323 -16.99 15.92 -2.83
C LEU A 323 -16.53 17.32 -2.36
N ARG A 324 -17.47 18.22 -2.09
CA ARG A 324 -17.18 19.56 -1.56
C ARG A 324 -16.75 19.52 -0.09
N ASP A 325 -17.29 18.60 0.69
CA ASP A 325 -16.95 18.42 2.10
C ASP A 325 -15.56 17.78 2.28
N TYR A 326 -15.17 16.84 1.40
CA TYR A 326 -13.83 16.25 1.40
C TYR A 326 -12.73 17.15 0.81
N GLN A 327 -13.11 18.13 -0.03
CA GLN A 327 -12.18 19.05 -0.66
C GLN A 327 -11.21 19.79 0.29
N PRO A 328 -11.68 20.42 1.39
CA PRO A 328 -10.78 21.08 2.33
C PRO A 328 -9.87 20.09 3.08
N LEU A 329 -10.27 18.83 3.23
CA LEU A 329 -9.54 17.82 3.99
C LEU A 329 -8.23 17.44 3.29
N TRP A 330 -8.29 17.09 2.00
CA TRP A 330 -7.10 16.77 1.22
C TRP A 330 -6.25 18.00 0.84
N GLU A 331 -6.81 19.22 0.94
CA GLU A 331 -6.11 20.48 0.64
C GLU A 331 -5.25 20.93 1.84
N ASN A 332 -5.74 20.70 3.07
CA ASN A 332 -5.08 21.20 4.29
C ASN A 332 -4.13 20.20 4.94
N ILE A 333 -4.39 18.90 4.80
CA ILE A 333 -3.61 17.84 5.43
C ILE A 333 -2.56 17.32 4.46
N TYR A 334 -1.30 17.39 4.88
CA TYR A 334 -0.17 17.02 4.07
C TYR A 334 -0.17 15.52 3.77
N PHE A 335 -0.36 14.67 4.79
CA PHE A 335 -0.24 13.22 4.65
C PHE A 335 -1.36 12.60 3.81
N TYR A 336 -2.56 13.18 3.81
CA TYR A 336 -3.65 12.72 2.95
C TYR A 336 -3.32 12.77 1.46
N SER A 337 -2.48 13.72 1.10
CA SER A 337 -2.09 13.93 -0.28
C SER A 337 -0.62 13.55 -0.52
N ALA A 338 0.14 13.20 0.52
CA ALA A 338 1.51 12.72 0.44
C ALA A 338 1.50 11.26 -0.05
N SER A 339 1.82 11.10 -1.33
CA SER A 339 2.06 9.80 -1.93
C SER A 339 3.45 9.29 -1.53
N SER A 340 3.64 8.83 -0.29
CA SER A 340 4.91 8.23 0.15
C SER A 340 4.82 6.76 0.48
#